data_AF-A0A4P5YPT4-F1
#
_entry.id   AF-A0A4P5YPT4-F1
#
_cell.length_a   1.000
_cell.length_b   1.000
_cell.length_c   1.000
_cell.angle_alpha   90.00
_cell.angle_beta   90.00
_cell.angle_gamma   90.00
#
_symmetry.space_group_name_H-M   'P 1'
#
loop_
_entity.id
_entity.type
_entity.pdbx_description
1 polymer ?
#
loop_
_entity_poly.entity_id
_entity_poly.type
_entity_poly.pdbx_seq_one_letter_code
_entity_poly.pdbx_strand_id
1 'polypeptide(L)' 'MNQPPSPAEKRRLRKIERDFHVRAFGEELARINFLPEKRRKQAVAEMIDHARSKGVDLGRPALGVTI' A
#
# COMPACT_ATOMS: atom_id res chain seq x y z
N MET A 1 0.55 18.84 27.64
CA MET A 1 0.54 17.40 27.33
C MET A 1 -0.45 17.17 26.19
N ASN A 2 -0.01 16.58 25.08
CA ASN A 2 -0.92 16.23 23.99
C ASN A 2 -1.77 15.03 24.44
N GLN A 3 -3.08 15.20 24.53
CA GLN A 3 -3.99 14.10 24.81
C GLN A 3 -3.91 13.05 23.69
N PRO A 4 -3.94 11.75 24.02
CA PRO A 4 -4.05 10.71 23.00
C PRO A 4 -5.38 10.87 22.25
N PRO A 5 -5.42 10.60 20.94
CA PRO A 5 -6.62 10.82 20.14
C PRO A 5 -7.77 9.94 20.63
N SER A 6 -8.96 10.53 20.64
CA SER A 6 -10.22 9.84 20.92
C SER A 6 -10.45 8.70 19.91
N PRO A 7 -11.33 7.73 20.23
CA PRO A 7 -11.69 6.68 19.27
C PRO A 7 -12.23 7.22 17.94
N ALA A 8 -12.95 8.35 17.95
CA ALA A 8 -13.47 8.98 16.75
C ALA A 8 -12.35 9.57 15.89
N GLU A 9 -11.39 10.26 16.51
CA GLU A 9 -10.21 10.80 15.82
C GLU A 9 -9.35 9.68 15.24
N LYS A 10 -9.13 8.60 15.98
CA LYS A 10 -8.42 7.41 15.48
C LYS A 10 -9.10 6.81 14.25
N ARG A 11 -10.43 6.73 14.23
CA ARG A 11 -11.19 6.28 13.04
C ARG A 11 -11.02 7.24 11.86
N ARG A 12 -11.10 8.55 12.09
CA ARG A 12 -10.90 9.56 11.06
C ARG A 12 -9.50 9.50 10.46
N LEU A 13 -8.47 9.36 11.29
CA LEU A 13 -7.08 9.23 10.85
C LEU A 13 -6.88 7.98 10.00
N ARG A 14 -7.41 6.83 10.41
CA ARG A 14 -7.37 5.60 9.60
C ARG A 14 -8.05 5.75 8.24
N LYS A 15 -9.16 6.49 8.18
CA LYS A 15 -9.83 6.79 6.92
C LYS A 15 -8.95 7.65 6.01
N ILE A 16 -8.34 8.71 6.55
CA ILE A 16 -7.43 9.60 5.80
C ILE A 16 -6.25 8.81 5.25
N GLU A 17 -5.62 7.98 6.07
CA GLU A 17 -4.50 7.12 5.67
C GLU A 17 -4.91 6.15 4.55
N ARG A 18 -6.08 5.51 4.67
CA ARG A 18 -6.60 4.63 3.62
C ARG A 18 -6.87 5.39 2.33
N ASP A 19 -7.55 6.53 2.42
CA ASP A 19 -7.90 7.35 1.26
C ASP A 19 -6.64 7.85 0.54
N PHE A 20 -5.57 8.18 1.28
CA PHE A 20 -4.26 8.48 0.71
C PHE A 20 -3.67 7.29 -0.04
N HIS A 21 -3.61 6.11 0.59
CA HIS A 21 -3.03 4.93 -0.04
C HIS A 21 -3.77 4.51 -1.32
N VAL A 22 -5.10 4.62 -1.33
CA VAL A 22 -5.90 4.30 -2.53
C VAL A 22 -5.54 5.25 -3.68
N ARG A 23 -5.44 6.56 -3.42
CA ARG A 23 -5.07 7.54 -4.46
C ARG A 23 -3.65 7.35 -4.97
N ALA A 24 -2.70 7.03 -4.08
CA ALA A 24 -1.29 6.93 -4.43
C ALA A 24 -0.91 5.60 -5.10
N PHE A 25 -1.54 4.50 -4.69
CA PHE A 25 -1.10 3.14 -5.05
C PHE A 25 -2.20 2.24 -5.61
N GLY A 26 -3.44 2.72 -5.68
CA GLY A 26 -4.61 1.91 -6.02
C GLY A 26 -5.14 1.09 -4.84
N GLU A 27 -6.31 0.47 -5.02
CA GLU A 27 -7.04 -0.20 -3.94
C GLU A 27 -6.28 -1.41 -3.36
N GLU A 28 -5.62 -2.19 -4.20
CA GLU A 28 -4.99 -3.44 -3.78
C GLU A 28 -3.74 -3.20 -2.92
N LEU A 29 -2.87 -2.28 -3.32
CA LEU A 29 -1.72 -1.90 -2.51
C LEU A 29 -2.15 -1.14 -1.25
N ALA A 30 -3.25 -0.38 -1.30
CA ALA A 30 -3.82 0.21 -0.10
C ALA A 30 -4.25 -0.88 0.90
N ARG A 31 -4.98 -1.91 0.46
CA ARG A 31 -5.37 -3.05 1.31
C ARG A 31 -4.16 -3.76 1.92
N ILE A 32 -3.12 -4.01 1.12
CA ILE A 32 -1.89 -4.68 1.55
C ILE A 32 -1.13 -3.87 2.61
N ASN A 33 -1.11 -2.54 2.50
CA ASN A 33 -0.39 -1.69 3.45
C ASN A 33 -0.94 -1.73 4.89
N PHE A 34 -2.23 -2.03 5.06
CA PHE A 34 -2.86 -2.21 6.38
C PHE A 34 -2.69 -3.63 6.96
N LEU A 35 -2.04 -4.56 6.24
CA LEU A 35 -1.73 -5.87 6.80
C LEU A 35 -0.59 -5.79 7.83
N PRO A 36 -0.54 -6.71 8.80
CA PRO A 36 0.65 -6.90 9.63
C PRO A 36 1.89 -7.10 8.77
N GLU A 37 3.03 -6.57 9.20
CA GLU A 37 4.26 -6.49 8.39
C GLU A 37 4.63 -7.81 7.69
N LYS A 38 4.59 -8.93 8.42
CA LYS A 38 4.89 -10.25 7.86
C LYS A 38 3.97 -10.60 6.68
N ARG A 39 2.66 -10.36 6.83
CA ARG A 39 1.66 -10.63 5.79
C ARG A 39 1.78 -9.65 4.62
N ARG A 40 2.13 -8.39 4.89
CA ARG A 40 2.41 -7.40 3.86
C ARG A 40 3.60 -7.83 2.99
N LYS A 41 4.73 -8.22 3.60
CA LYS A 41 5.91 -8.72 2.88
C LYS A 41 5.59 -9.96 2.04
N GLN A 42 4.83 -10.90 2.61
CA GLN A 42 4.38 -12.10 1.91
C GLN A 42 3.55 -11.75 0.66
N ALA A 43 2.53 -10.90 0.81
CA ALA A 43 1.67 -10.50 -0.31
C ALA A 43 2.44 -9.81 -1.44
N VAL A 44 3.37 -8.91 -1.09
CA VAL A 44 4.22 -8.24 -2.09
C VAL A 44 5.14 -9.22 -2.81
N ALA A 45 5.72 -10.19 -2.09
CA ALA A 45 6.55 -11.24 -2.69
C ALA A 45 5.73 -12.10 -3.68
N GLU A 46 4.52 -12.51 -3.31
CA GLU A 46 3.63 -13.28 -4.19
C GLU A 46 3.26 -12.50 -5.46
N MET A 47 3.01 -11.19 -5.35
CA MET A 47 2.77 -10.32 -6.52
C MET A 47 3.98 -10.25 -7.44
N ILE A 48 5.19 -10.12 -6.88
CA ILE A 48 6.45 -10.10 -7.63
C ILE A 48 6.69 -11.43 -8.35
N ASP A 49 6.51 -12.54 -7.64
CA ASP A 49 6.69 -13.88 -8.21
C ASP A 49 5.67 -14.16 -9.31
N HIS A 50 4.41 -13.74 -9.11
CA HIS A 50 3.39 -13.82 -10.15
C HIS A 50 3.79 -13.00 -11.38
N ALA A 51 4.20 -11.74 -11.22
CA ALA A 51 4.64 -10.88 -12.32
C ALA A 51 5.80 -11.52 -13.11
N ARG A 52 6.81 -12.04 -12.39
CA ARG A 52 7.94 -12.77 -13.00
C ARG A 52 7.48 -14.00 -13.77
N SER A 53 6.53 -14.77 -13.23
CA SER A 53 5.97 -15.95 -13.93
C SER A 53 5.27 -15.60 -15.24
N LYS A 54 4.86 -14.34 -15.41
CA LYS A 54 4.26 -13.79 -16.63
C LYS A 54 5.26 -13.08 -17.53
N GLY A 55 6.55 -13.13 -17.22
CA GLY A 55 7.61 -12.50 -18.00
C GLY A 55 7.71 -10.99 -17.84
N VAL A 56 7.15 -10.42 -16.77
CA VAL A 56 7.29 -8.99 -16.47
C VAL A 56 8.74 -8.70 -16.08
N ASP A 57 9.39 -7.80 -16.81
CA ASP A 57 10.70 -7.26 -16.45
C ASP A 57 10.56 -6.17 -15.37
N LEU A 58 10.92 -6.52 -14.13
CA LEU A 58 10.90 -5.62 -12.98
C LEU A 58 12.18 -4.77 -12.86
N GLY A 59 13.19 -5.01 -13.70
CA GLY A 59 14.42 -4.23 -13.75
C GLY A 59 14.33 -3.01 -14.67
N ARG A 60 13.31 -2.97 -15.54
CA ARG A 60 13.06 -1.83 -16.41
C ARG A 60 12.69 -0.60 -15.57
N PRO A 61 13.40 0.54 -15.71
CA PRO A 61 13.05 1.75 -14.99
C PRO A 61 11.62 2.15 -15.34
N ALA A 62 10.83 2.48 -14.32
CA ALA A 62 9.50 3.05 -14.52
C ALA A 62 9.69 4.35 -15.30
N LEU A 63 9.25 4.37 -16.56
CA LEU A 63 9.42 5.54 -17.45
C LEU A 63 8.63 6.77 -16.99
N GLY A 64 7.86 6.65 -15.90
CA GLY A 64 7.01 7.69 -15.36
C GLY A 64 5.88 8.02 -16.32
N VAL A 65 4.64 8.12 -15.81
CA VAL A 65 3.72 9.04 -16.47
C VAL A 65 4.34 10.42 -16.23
N THR A 66 4.83 11.05 -17.29
CA THR A 66 5.20 12.46 -17.24
C THR A 66 3.91 13.21 -16.90
N ILE A 67 3.83 13.77 -15.69
CA ILE A 67 2.71 14.62 -15.27
C ILE A 67 2.91 16.01 -15.88
#